data_AF-A0A821Q208-F1
#
_entry.id   AF-A0A821Q208-F1
#
_cell.length_a   1.000
_cell.length_b   1.000
_cell.length_c   1.000
_cell.angle_alpha   90.00
_cell.angle_beta   90.00
_cell.angle_gamma   90.00
#
_symmetry.space_group_name_H-M   'P 1'
#
loop_
_entity.id
_entity.type
_entity.pdbx_description
1 polymer ?
#
loop_
_entity_poly.entity_id
_entity_poly.type
_entity_poly.pdbx_seq_one_letter_code
_entity_poly.pdbx_strand_id
1 'polypeptide(L)' 'ATIGDNNTTRPGMLDLKGKAKWDAWDKNKGKGKDVAQQEYVAFVQTLQAK' A
#
# COMPACT_ATOMS: atom_id res chain seq x y z
N ALA A 1 -6.97 0.12 1.28
CA ALA A 1 -7.55 -0.39 2.54
C ALA A 1 -8.66 -1.45 2.34
N THR A 2 -8.67 -2.19 1.22
CA THR A 2 -9.77 -3.09 0.89
C THR A 2 -9.53 -4.51 1.42
N ILE A 3 -8.35 -5.06 1.14
CA ILE A 3 -7.98 -6.45 1.46
C ILE A 3 -7.40 -6.57 2.89
N GLY A 4 -6.70 -5.54 3.38
CA GLY A 4 -5.99 -5.58 4.65
C GLY A 4 -4.51 -5.96 4.44
N ASP A 5 -3.98 -6.84 5.30
CA ASP A 5 -2.59 -7.29 5.25
C ASP A 5 -2.28 -8.06 3.97
N ASN A 6 -1.04 -7.90 3.48
CA ASN A 6 -0.55 -8.64 2.34
C ASN A 6 -0.18 -10.07 2.76
N ASN A 7 -0.88 -11.05 2.17
CA ASN A 7 -0.65 -12.48 2.41
C ASN A 7 -0.18 -13.22 1.13
N THR A 8 0.25 -12.48 0.10
CA THR A 8 0.71 -13.04 -1.18
C THR A 8 2.22 -13.22 -1.22
N THR A 9 2.73 -14.11 -2.07
CA THR A 9 4.16 -14.33 -2.24
C THR A 9 4.84 -13.12 -2.90
N ARG A 10 6.00 -12.72 -2.38
CA ARG A 10 6.79 -11.63 -2.93
C ARG A 10 7.30 -11.94 -4.35
N PRO A 11 7.09 -11.05 -5.34
CA PRO A 11 7.60 -11.24 -6.70
C PRO A 11 9.13 -11.32 -6.78
N GLY A 12 9.63 -12.04 -7.80
CA GLY A 12 11.05 -12.26 -8.04
C GLY A 12 11.81 -11.01 -8.49
N MET A 13 13.15 -11.07 -8.47
CA MET A 13 14.03 -9.91 -8.70
C MET A 13 13.89 -9.25 -10.08
N LEU A 14 13.42 -9.99 -11.09
CA LEU A 14 13.22 -9.47 -12.45
C LEU A 14 11.88 -8.73 -12.61
N ASP A 15 10.91 -8.96 -11.72
CA ASP A 15 9.66 -8.20 -11.67
C ASP A 15 9.79 -7.00 -10.73
N LEU A 16 10.53 -5.98 -11.18
CA LEU A 16 10.79 -4.77 -10.40
C LEU A 16 9.49 -4.05 -10.00
N LYS A 17 8.48 -4.04 -10.89
CA LYS A 17 7.20 -3.37 -10.65
C LYS A 17 6.36 -4.12 -9.63
N GLY A 18 6.21 -5.44 -9.79
CA GLY A 18 5.48 -6.28 -8.84
C GLY A 18 6.14 -6.26 -7.47
N LYS A 19 7.47 -6.40 -7.43
CA LYS A 19 8.25 -6.31 -6.19
C LYS A 19 8.05 -4.96 -5.49
N ALA A 20 8.11 -3.84 -6.22
CA ALA A 20 7.90 -2.52 -5.62
C ALA A 20 6.49 -2.35 -5.05
N LYS A 21 5.45 -2.78 -5.78
CA LYS A 21 4.06 -2.76 -5.28
C LYS A 21 3.88 -3.64 -4.05
N TRP A 22 4.42 -4.85 -4.09
CA TRP A 22 4.36 -5.81 -2.99
C TRP A 22 5.06 -5.25 -1.75
N ASP A 23 6.29 -4.74 -1.90
CA ASP A 23 7.07 -4.14 -0.81
C ASP A 23 6.34 -2.92 -0.20
N ALA A 24 5.71 -2.08 -1.04
CA ALA A 24 4.93 -0.93 -0.56
C ALA A 24 3.67 -1.34 0.20
N TRP A 25 2.98 -2.40 -0.23
CA TRP A 25 1.82 -2.92 0.49
C TRP A 25 2.23 -3.60 1.80
N ASP A 26 3.26 -4.45 1.78
CA ASP A 26 3.74 -5.19 2.95
C ASP A 26 4.24 -4.26 4.08
N LYS A 27 4.80 -3.09 3.74
CA LYS A 27 5.14 -2.03 4.71
C LYS A 27 3.95 -1.50 5.52
N ASN A 28 2.72 -1.71 5.05
CA ASN A 28 1.49 -1.29 5.73
C ASN A 28 0.81 -2.45 6.48
N LYS A 29 1.50 -3.58 6.66
CA LYS A 29 0.98 -4.73 7.43
C LYS A 29 0.68 -4.34 8.88
N GLY A 30 -0.41 -4.86 9.42
CA GLY A 30 -0.93 -4.54 10.75
C GLY A 30 -1.68 -3.21 10.81
N LYS A 31 -1.79 -2.47 9.69
CA LYS A 31 -2.56 -1.22 9.64
C LYS A 31 -4.06 -1.53 9.54
N GLY A 32 -4.82 -1.01 10.50
CA GLY A 32 -6.28 -1.09 10.50
C GLY A 32 -6.89 -0.43 9.25
N LYS A 33 -8.02 -0.96 8.77
CA LYS A 33 -8.67 -0.47 7.55
C LYS A 33 -9.03 1.02 7.63
N ASP A 34 -9.55 1.47 8.77
CA ASP A 34 -9.97 2.86 8.97
C ASP A 34 -8.77 3.82 8.89
N VAL A 35 -7.66 3.48 9.56
CA VAL A 35 -6.42 4.25 9.51
C VAL A 35 -5.88 4.31 8.08
N ALA A 36 -5.86 3.18 7.37
CA ALA A 36 -5.42 3.12 5.98
C ALA A 36 -6.31 3.94 5.02
N GLN A 37 -7.61 4.06 5.31
CA GLN A 37 -8.52 4.91 4.52
C GLN A 37 -8.27 6.40 4.80
N GLN A 38 -8.14 6.78 6.07
CA GLN A 38 -7.86 8.16 6.47
C GLN A 38 -6.56 8.69 5.86
N GLU A 39 -5.48 7.91 5.96
CA GLU A 39 -4.19 8.26 5.35
C GLU A 39 -4.29 8.38 3.81
N TYR A 40 -5.07 7.51 3.17
CA TYR A 40 -5.28 7.59 1.73
C TYR A 40 -5.99 8.88 1.32
N VAL A 41 -7.05 9.25 2.03
CA VAL A 41 -7.78 10.52 1.79
C VAL A 41 -6.86 11.72 2.01
N ALA A 42 -6.11 11.74 3.12
CA ALA A 42 -5.17 12.81 3.42
C ALA A 42 -4.11 12.94 2.30
N PHE A 43 -3.55 11.82 1.84
CA PHE A 43 -2.59 11.81 0.74
C PHE A 43 -3.18 12.37 -0.56
N VAL A 44 -4.39 11.95 -0.94
CA VAL A 44 -5.08 12.46 -2.14
C VAL A 44 -5.32 13.97 -2.03
N GLN A 45 -5.72 14.47 -0.85
CA GLN A 45 -5.88 15.92 -0.63
C GLN A 45 -4.55 16.66 -0.85
N THR A 46 -3.42 16.11 -0.38
CA THR A 46 -2.11 16.73 -0.64
C THR A 46 -1.71 16.74 -2.11
N LEU A 47 -2.17 15.75 -2.89
CA LEU A 47 -1.91 15.69 -4.33
C LEU A 47 -2.80 16.66 -5.10
N GLN A 48 -4.05 16.86 -4.68
CA GLN A 48 -4.98 17.81 -5.31
C GLN A 48 -4.60 19.27 -5.03
N ALA A 49 -3.92 19.54 -3.92
CA ALA A 49 -3.43 20.86 -3.56
C ALA A 49 -2.09 21.25 -4.24
N LYS A 50 -1.54 20.36 -5.07
CA LYS A 50 -0.34 20.62 -5.89
C LYS A 50 -0.72 20.93 -7.31
#